data_AF-A0A6N7AY58-F1
#
_entry.id   AF-A0A6N7AY58-F1
#
_cell.length_a   1.000
_cell.length_b   1.000
_cell.length_c   1.000
_cell.angle_alpha   90.00
_cell.angle_beta   90.00
_cell.angle_gamma   90.00
#
_symmetry.space_group_name_H-M   'P 1'
#
loop_
_entity.id
_entity.type
_entity.pdbx_description
1 polymer ?
#
loop_
_entity_poly.entity_id
_entity_poly.type
_entity_poly.pdbx_seq_one_letter_code
_entity_poly.pdbx_strand_id
1 'polypeptide(L)'
;MVDDYHPPASTTEAKQLEDKAQKLLRTYGDRVARGRLTAATDFRPEYVPRGIALVTGEDLIGGQSSNARYLGVEISKDSVDLSLLSQAQSNGELLPQAMRGYIEWLSPQMPHIAEELSTTFLENRKAFQEDAAHGRIGEAAAWLQLGFDTMLEYMLSLRVISSEEASKFSANAQDVFFRLVRTQSAQVEEETPAERFLTALCDLLACGAIGQIPEARAETKGHLYHNSRDFVGWEDKTMYYFIPSSLYAVVEGHLNRRKSSLNMTERTLWAQLDELKVLVTDNSSDRSQRAPKKNIPGKNSRIRVLHIPKARVLTHNNAD
;
A
#
# COMPACT_ATOMS: atom_id res chain seq x y z
N MET A 1 -10.89 -12.42 -16.49
CA MET A 1 -9.56 -12.80 -16.01
C MET A 1 -8.55 -12.04 -16.84
N VAL A 2 -7.59 -11.40 -16.18
CA VAL A 2 -6.39 -10.83 -16.82
C VAL A 2 -5.26 -11.76 -16.40
N ASP A 3 -4.60 -12.36 -17.38
CA ASP A 3 -3.57 -13.35 -17.11
C ASP A 3 -2.17 -12.74 -17.28
N ASP A 4 -1.19 -13.31 -16.59
CA ASP A 4 0.23 -13.16 -16.89
C ASP A 4 0.78 -11.72 -16.73
N TYR A 5 0.63 -11.14 -15.53
CA TYR A 5 1.45 -10.00 -15.11
C TYR A 5 2.84 -10.49 -14.67
N HIS A 6 3.80 -10.48 -15.60
CA HIS A 6 5.18 -10.92 -15.36
C HIS A 6 6.17 -9.75 -15.36
N PRO A 7 7.33 -9.88 -14.69
CA PRO A 7 8.42 -8.93 -14.79
C PRO A 7 9.05 -8.97 -16.20
N PRO A 8 8.91 -7.92 -17.04
CA PRO A 8 9.39 -7.97 -18.41
C PRO A 8 10.90 -7.67 -18.49
N ALA A 9 11.55 -8.21 -19.53
CA ALA A 9 13.00 -8.12 -19.71
C ALA A 9 13.49 -6.68 -20.01
N SER A 10 12.63 -5.82 -20.57
CA SER A 10 12.96 -4.44 -20.94
C SER A 10 12.35 -3.43 -19.96
N THR A 11 13.11 -2.39 -19.62
CA THR A 11 12.65 -1.29 -18.74
C THR A 11 11.51 -0.48 -19.35
N THR A 12 11.46 -0.37 -20.67
CA THR A 12 10.39 0.36 -21.36
C THR A 12 9.11 -0.44 -21.35
N GLU A 13 9.20 -1.76 -21.52
CA GLU A 13 8.07 -2.67 -21.42
C GLU A 13 7.55 -2.75 -19.98
N ALA A 14 8.45 -2.79 -18.99
CA ALA A 14 8.09 -2.74 -17.56
C ALA A 14 7.21 -1.53 -17.25
N LYS A 15 7.65 -0.35 -17.67
CA LYS A 15 6.89 0.88 -17.45
C LYS A 15 5.53 0.87 -18.16
N GLN A 16 5.47 0.39 -19.40
CA GLN A 16 4.21 0.29 -20.14
C GLN A 16 3.23 -0.71 -19.52
N LEU A 17 3.74 -1.84 -19.01
CA LEU A 17 2.96 -2.87 -18.36
C LEU A 17 2.42 -2.36 -17.01
N GLU A 18 3.28 -1.70 -16.23
CA GLU A 18 2.91 -1.05 -14.97
C GLU A 18 1.85 0.03 -15.18
N ASP A 19 2.02 0.92 -16.17
CA ASP A 19 1.03 1.96 -16.51
C ASP A 19 -0.34 1.34 -16.87
N LYS A 20 -0.35 0.23 -17.62
CA LYS A 20 -1.58 -0.49 -17.97
C LYS A 20 -2.23 -1.12 -16.74
N ALA A 21 -1.43 -1.76 -15.88
CA ALA A 21 -1.90 -2.42 -14.67
C ALA A 21 -2.48 -1.41 -13.67
N GLN A 22 -1.78 -0.31 -13.40
CA GLN A 22 -2.27 0.79 -12.56
C GLN A 22 -3.58 1.38 -13.12
N LYS A 23 -3.69 1.54 -14.44
CA LYS A 23 -4.91 2.02 -15.07
C LYS A 23 -6.07 1.06 -14.92
N LEU A 24 -5.83 -0.24 -15.06
CA LEU A 24 -6.83 -1.29 -14.85
C LEU A 24 -7.34 -1.24 -13.40
N LEU A 25 -6.41 -1.24 -12.43
CA LEU A 25 -6.73 -1.16 -11.00
C LEU A 25 -7.56 0.09 -10.66
N ARG A 26 -7.19 1.26 -11.20
CA ARG A 26 -7.98 2.50 -11.01
C ARG A 26 -9.37 2.40 -11.62
N THR A 27 -9.49 1.83 -12.82
CA THR A 27 -10.77 1.70 -13.53
C THR A 27 -11.74 0.81 -12.75
N TYR A 28 -11.26 -0.32 -12.22
CA TYR A 28 -12.07 -1.22 -11.39
C TYR A 28 -12.30 -0.68 -9.98
N GLY A 29 -11.26 -0.17 -9.32
CA GLY A 29 -11.32 0.30 -7.94
C GLY A 29 -12.12 1.60 -7.77
N ASP A 30 -12.06 2.51 -8.74
CA ASP A 30 -12.78 3.80 -8.69
C ASP A 30 -14.07 3.77 -9.56
N ARG A 31 -14.39 2.63 -10.20
CA ARG A 31 -15.52 2.44 -11.14
C ARG A 31 -15.63 3.55 -12.19
N VAL A 32 -14.50 3.96 -12.75
CA VAL A 32 -14.43 5.04 -13.74
C VAL A 32 -14.56 4.47 -15.15
N ALA A 33 -15.45 5.04 -15.95
CA ALA A 33 -15.56 4.71 -17.37
C ALA A 33 -14.61 5.55 -18.22
N ARG A 34 -14.32 5.07 -19.43
CA ARG A 34 -13.53 5.81 -20.41
C ARG A 34 -14.47 6.58 -21.33
N GLY A 35 -14.75 7.83 -21.00
CA GLY A 35 -15.54 8.74 -21.84
C GLY A 35 -14.93 8.85 -23.24
N ARG A 36 -15.76 8.74 -24.27
CA ARG A 36 -15.37 8.95 -25.68
C ARG A 36 -16.37 9.87 -26.34
N LEU A 37 -15.89 10.87 -27.06
CA LEU A 37 -16.73 11.68 -27.92
C LEU A 37 -17.03 10.92 -29.22
N THR A 38 -18.21 11.15 -29.78
CA THR A 38 -18.56 10.79 -31.14
C THR A 38 -17.89 11.76 -32.11
N ALA A 39 -17.87 11.44 -33.40
CA ALA A 39 -17.45 12.37 -34.45
C ALA A 39 -18.34 13.63 -34.53
N ALA A 40 -19.54 13.58 -33.93
CA ALA A 40 -20.46 14.70 -33.81
C ALA A 40 -20.25 15.54 -32.53
N THR A 41 -19.20 15.26 -31.73
CA THR A 41 -18.91 15.94 -30.45
C THR A 41 -19.91 15.62 -29.32
N ASP A 42 -20.71 14.58 -29.47
CA ASP A 42 -21.58 14.06 -28.40
C ASP A 42 -20.84 13.05 -27.52
N PHE A 43 -21.21 12.92 -26.26
CA PHE A 43 -20.66 11.87 -25.39
C PHE A 43 -21.26 10.50 -25.74
N ARG A 44 -20.40 9.50 -25.95
CA ARG A 44 -20.84 8.09 -26.02
C ARG A 44 -21.27 7.59 -24.64
N PRO A 45 -22.17 6.59 -24.59
CA PRO A 45 -22.48 5.87 -23.36
C PRO A 45 -21.21 5.36 -22.69
N GLU A 46 -21.08 5.66 -21.42
CA GLU A 46 -19.97 5.26 -20.59
C GLU A 46 -20.22 3.90 -19.95
N TYR A 47 -19.26 2.98 -20.12
CA TYR A 47 -19.34 1.63 -19.55
C TYR A 47 -18.34 1.52 -18.40
N VAL A 48 -18.87 1.51 -17.17
CA VAL A 48 -18.11 1.22 -15.95
C VAL A 48 -18.02 -0.29 -15.72
N PRO A 49 -16.92 -0.81 -15.14
CA PRO A 49 -16.86 -2.20 -14.72
C PRO A 49 -17.93 -2.50 -13.66
N ARG A 50 -18.62 -3.64 -13.82
CA ARG A 50 -19.69 -4.10 -12.89
C ARG A 50 -19.38 -5.44 -12.21
N GLY A 51 -18.19 -5.98 -12.42
CA GLY A 51 -17.76 -7.25 -11.85
C GLY A 51 -16.37 -7.16 -11.24
N ILE A 52 -15.90 -8.29 -10.70
CA ILE A 52 -14.58 -8.42 -10.11
C ILE A 52 -13.58 -8.78 -11.22
N ALA A 53 -12.42 -8.12 -11.23
CA ALA A 53 -11.29 -8.53 -12.05
C ALA A 53 -10.39 -9.47 -11.24
N LEU A 54 -10.17 -10.67 -11.76
CA LEU A 54 -9.13 -11.58 -11.29
C LEU A 54 -7.89 -11.36 -12.16
N VAL A 55 -6.76 -11.08 -11.51
CA VAL A 55 -5.46 -10.86 -12.13
C VAL A 55 -4.48 -11.87 -11.56
N THR A 56 -3.77 -12.58 -12.43
CA THR A 56 -2.65 -13.45 -12.05
C THR A 56 -1.35 -12.74 -12.41
N GLY A 57 -0.31 -12.95 -11.60
CA GLY A 57 1.00 -12.35 -11.84
C GLY A 57 2.08 -12.98 -10.99
N GLU A 58 3.32 -12.81 -11.43
CA GLU A 58 4.53 -13.26 -10.72
C GLU A 58 5.08 -12.18 -9.79
N ASP A 59 4.65 -10.93 -9.97
CA ASP A 59 5.10 -9.77 -9.22
C ASP A 59 3.93 -8.87 -8.81
N LEU A 60 4.13 -8.06 -7.78
CA LEU A 60 3.13 -7.11 -7.28
C LEU A 60 3.19 -5.80 -8.08
N ILE A 61 2.06 -5.11 -8.16
CA ILE A 61 2.00 -3.79 -8.80
C ILE A 61 2.43 -2.74 -7.78
N GLY A 62 3.61 -2.15 -7.97
CA GLY A 62 4.17 -1.18 -7.02
C GLY A 62 3.29 0.04 -6.72
N GLY A 63 3.57 0.65 -5.56
CA GLY A 63 3.03 1.93 -5.13
C GLY A 63 1.82 1.84 -4.20
N GLN A 64 1.89 2.60 -3.11
CA GLN A 64 0.90 2.70 -2.03
C GLN A 64 -0.56 2.85 -2.52
N SER A 65 -0.80 3.72 -3.51
CA SER A 65 -2.15 3.94 -4.05
C SER A 65 -2.67 2.72 -4.85
N SER A 66 -1.79 2.02 -5.56
CA SER A 66 -2.16 0.83 -6.35
C SER A 66 -2.43 -0.36 -5.43
N ASN A 67 -1.57 -0.57 -4.43
CA ASN A 67 -1.69 -1.66 -3.44
C ASN A 67 -2.99 -1.59 -2.63
N ALA A 68 -3.50 -0.39 -2.34
CA ALA A 68 -4.78 -0.24 -1.65
C ALA A 68 -6.03 -0.53 -2.54
N ARG A 69 -5.87 -0.86 -3.82
CA ARG A 69 -6.99 -1.08 -4.78
C ARG A 69 -7.24 -2.56 -5.12
N TYR A 70 -6.44 -3.48 -4.62
CA TYR A 70 -6.65 -4.91 -4.80
C TYR A 70 -6.43 -5.65 -3.48
N LEU A 71 -6.84 -6.91 -3.45
CA LEU A 71 -6.49 -7.86 -2.40
C LEU A 71 -5.59 -8.92 -3.04
N GLY A 72 -4.29 -8.87 -2.72
CA GLY A 72 -3.30 -9.80 -3.24
C GLY A 72 -3.33 -11.12 -2.46
N VAL A 73 -3.39 -12.25 -3.15
CA VAL A 73 -3.27 -13.58 -2.53
C VAL A 73 -2.02 -14.24 -3.09
N GLU A 74 -1.04 -14.46 -2.22
CA GLU A 74 0.17 -15.20 -2.57
C GLU A 74 -0.12 -16.71 -2.57
N ILE A 75 0.17 -17.36 -3.69
CA ILE A 75 -0.01 -18.81 -3.85
C ILE A 75 1.37 -19.45 -3.93
N SER A 76 1.67 -20.29 -2.95
CA SER A 76 2.89 -21.11 -2.94
C SER A 76 2.61 -22.49 -3.56
N LYS A 77 3.68 -23.24 -3.87
CA LYS A 77 3.55 -24.60 -4.46
C LYS A 77 2.71 -25.55 -3.62
N ASP A 78 2.74 -25.38 -2.29
CA ASP A 78 2.04 -26.25 -1.34
C ASP A 78 0.69 -25.66 -0.89
N SER A 79 0.29 -24.51 -1.46
CA SER A 79 -0.99 -23.86 -1.13
C SER A 79 -2.20 -24.57 -1.72
N VAL A 80 -2.01 -25.47 -2.70
CA VAL A 80 -3.10 -26.12 -3.43
C VAL A 80 -2.90 -27.63 -3.45
N ASP A 81 -3.94 -28.36 -3.05
CA ASP A 81 -4.00 -29.80 -3.26
C ASP A 81 -4.23 -30.09 -4.76
N LEU A 82 -3.19 -30.56 -5.44
CA LEU A 82 -3.22 -30.86 -6.87
C LEU A 82 -4.22 -31.95 -7.25
N SER A 83 -4.52 -32.87 -6.33
CA SER A 83 -5.50 -33.93 -6.57
C SER A 83 -6.92 -33.38 -6.60
N LEU A 84 -7.27 -32.54 -5.63
CA LEU A 84 -8.56 -31.86 -5.57
C LEU A 84 -8.71 -30.84 -6.71
N LEU A 85 -7.64 -30.12 -7.05
CA LEU A 85 -7.64 -29.21 -8.20
C LEU A 85 -7.93 -29.95 -9.50
N SER A 86 -7.26 -31.09 -9.73
CA SER A 86 -7.47 -31.91 -10.93
C SER A 86 -8.91 -32.41 -11.02
N GLN A 87 -9.49 -32.81 -9.88
CA GLN A 87 -10.90 -33.20 -9.81
C GLN A 87 -11.85 -32.03 -10.09
N ALA A 88 -11.57 -30.84 -9.57
CA ALA A 88 -12.37 -29.65 -9.85
C ALA A 88 -12.30 -29.26 -11.34
N GLN A 89 -11.11 -29.35 -11.94
CA GLN A 89 -10.90 -29.08 -13.37
C GLN A 89 -11.63 -30.09 -14.26
N SER A 90 -11.68 -31.37 -13.89
CA SER A 90 -12.40 -32.39 -14.66
C SER A 90 -13.91 -32.23 -14.62
N ASN A 91 -14.44 -31.47 -13.64
CA ASN A 91 -15.86 -31.15 -13.50
C ASN A 91 -16.14 -29.66 -13.75
N GLY A 92 -15.27 -28.98 -14.52
CA GLY A 92 -15.32 -27.53 -14.71
C GLY A 92 -16.65 -27.04 -15.32
N GLU A 93 -17.33 -27.88 -16.10
CA GLU A 93 -18.65 -27.62 -16.67
C GLU A 93 -19.78 -27.49 -15.63
N LEU A 94 -19.57 -27.94 -14.39
CA LEU A 94 -20.51 -27.77 -13.30
C LEU A 94 -20.44 -26.36 -12.68
N LEU A 95 -19.30 -25.66 -12.79
CA LEU A 95 -19.14 -24.32 -12.20
C LEU A 95 -20.09 -23.29 -12.83
N PRO A 96 -20.24 -23.19 -14.16
CA PRO A 96 -21.25 -22.31 -14.77
C PRO A 96 -22.69 -22.70 -14.41
N GLN A 97 -22.97 -24.00 -14.22
CA GLN A 97 -24.30 -24.48 -13.82
C GLN A 97 -24.64 -24.04 -12.39
N ALA A 98 -23.67 -24.16 -11.47
CA ALA A 98 -23.82 -23.65 -10.11
C ALA A 98 -24.04 -22.13 -10.09
N MET A 99 -23.28 -21.37 -10.89
CA MET A 99 -23.45 -19.93 -11.00
C MET A 99 -24.82 -19.54 -11.58
N ARG A 100 -25.31 -20.27 -12.59
CA ARG A 100 -26.67 -20.08 -13.11
C ARG A 100 -27.71 -20.29 -12.00
N GLY A 101 -27.60 -21.38 -11.26
CA GLY A 101 -28.53 -21.68 -10.17
C GLY A 101 -28.49 -20.63 -9.06
N TYR A 102 -27.31 -20.11 -8.72
CA TYR A 102 -27.14 -19.00 -7.78
C TYR A 102 -27.88 -17.73 -8.27
N ILE A 103 -27.73 -17.37 -9.54
CA ILE A 103 -28.42 -16.21 -10.12
C ILE A 103 -29.94 -16.40 -10.13
N GLU A 104 -30.42 -17.59 -10.51
CA GLU A 104 -31.86 -17.92 -10.51
C GLU A 104 -32.45 -17.87 -9.09
N TRP A 105 -31.69 -18.32 -8.08
CA TRP A 105 -32.06 -18.22 -6.66
C TRP A 105 -32.06 -16.78 -6.15
N LEU A 106 -31.10 -15.95 -6.55
CA LEU A 106 -30.95 -14.57 -6.10
C LEU A 106 -31.98 -13.62 -6.76
N SER A 107 -32.29 -13.85 -8.04
CA SER A 107 -33.17 -12.98 -8.84
C SER A 107 -34.51 -12.61 -8.18
N PRO A 108 -35.30 -13.54 -7.58
CA PRO A 108 -36.56 -13.18 -6.95
C PRO A 108 -36.40 -12.33 -5.68
N GLN A 109 -35.23 -12.35 -5.05
CA GLN A 109 -34.94 -11.65 -3.79
C GLN A 109 -34.43 -10.22 -4.01
N MET A 110 -33.93 -9.92 -5.21
CA MET A 110 -33.36 -8.61 -5.59
C MET A 110 -34.17 -7.37 -5.20
N PRO A 111 -35.52 -7.36 -5.25
CA PRO A 111 -36.30 -6.17 -4.86
C PRO A 111 -36.16 -5.78 -3.37
N HIS A 112 -35.80 -6.72 -2.50
CA HIS A 112 -35.78 -6.53 -1.05
C HIS A 112 -34.39 -6.69 -0.43
N ILE A 113 -33.51 -7.46 -1.07
CA ILE A 113 -32.19 -7.82 -0.51
C ILE A 113 -31.23 -6.62 -0.40
N ALA A 114 -31.47 -5.53 -1.12
CA ALA A 114 -30.55 -4.39 -1.17
C ALA A 114 -30.37 -3.70 0.21
N GLU A 115 -31.44 -3.57 1.00
CA GLU A 115 -31.38 -2.97 2.33
C GLU A 115 -30.68 -3.89 3.35
N GLU A 116 -30.96 -5.19 3.27
CA GLU A 116 -30.33 -6.22 4.10
C GLU A 116 -28.83 -6.29 3.83
N LEU A 117 -28.42 -6.42 2.55
CA LEU A 117 -27.02 -6.44 2.16
C LEU A 117 -26.28 -5.15 2.53
N SER A 118 -26.95 -3.99 2.44
CA SER A 118 -26.34 -2.73 2.85
C SER A 118 -26.02 -2.72 4.34
N THR A 119 -26.89 -3.30 5.17
CA THR A 119 -26.69 -3.36 6.63
C THR A 119 -25.55 -4.32 6.96
N THR A 120 -25.60 -5.54 6.44
CA THR A 120 -24.55 -6.56 6.65
C THR A 120 -23.19 -6.08 6.13
N PHE A 121 -23.17 -5.37 5.00
CA PHE A 121 -21.95 -4.77 4.47
C PHE A 121 -21.33 -3.75 5.44
N LEU A 122 -22.13 -2.86 6.03
CA LEU A 122 -21.63 -1.86 6.98
C LEU A 122 -21.07 -2.51 8.25
N GLU A 123 -21.70 -3.58 8.73
CA GLU A 123 -21.21 -4.37 9.87
C GLU A 123 -19.87 -5.04 9.56
N ASN A 124 -19.79 -5.77 8.44
CA ASN A 124 -18.57 -6.40 7.97
C ASN A 124 -17.45 -5.36 7.74
N ARG A 125 -17.78 -4.23 7.11
CA ARG A 125 -16.84 -3.14 6.89
C ARG A 125 -16.28 -2.64 8.21
N LYS A 126 -17.14 -2.38 9.21
CA LYS A 126 -16.69 -1.91 10.51
C LYS A 126 -15.69 -2.91 11.14
N ALA A 127 -16.01 -4.20 11.09
CA ALA A 127 -15.14 -5.24 11.64
C ALA A 127 -13.76 -5.28 10.96
N PHE A 128 -13.70 -5.27 9.63
CA PHE A 128 -12.43 -5.29 8.90
C PHE A 128 -11.67 -3.96 8.93
N GLN A 129 -12.36 -2.84 9.14
CA GLN A 129 -11.75 -1.50 9.12
C GLN A 129 -10.84 -1.24 10.32
N GLU A 130 -11.05 -1.92 11.44
CA GLU A 130 -10.22 -1.80 12.64
C GLU A 130 -8.77 -2.23 12.39
N ASP A 131 -8.58 -3.24 11.54
CA ASP A 131 -7.27 -3.81 11.20
C ASP A 131 -6.69 -3.30 9.86
N ALA A 132 -7.42 -2.42 9.16
CA ALA A 132 -7.04 -1.96 7.83
C ALA A 132 -6.29 -0.62 7.85
N ALA A 133 -5.03 -0.61 7.37
CA ALA A 133 -4.25 0.62 7.20
C ALA A 133 -4.88 1.61 6.20
N HIS A 134 -5.68 1.10 5.26
CA HIS A 134 -6.41 1.91 4.29
C HIS A 134 -7.86 1.45 4.17
N GLY A 135 -8.79 2.41 4.14
CA GLY A 135 -10.23 2.13 4.14
C GLY A 135 -10.78 1.37 2.92
N ARG A 136 -9.95 1.13 1.90
CA ARG A 136 -10.31 0.37 0.71
C ARG A 136 -10.06 -1.13 0.89
N ILE A 137 -9.07 -1.51 1.70
CA ILE A 137 -8.71 -2.91 1.95
C ILE A 137 -9.81 -3.58 2.78
N GLY A 138 -10.20 -2.94 3.89
CA GLY A 138 -11.32 -3.41 4.72
C GLY A 138 -12.65 -3.44 3.97
N GLU A 139 -12.89 -2.46 3.10
CA GLU A 139 -14.09 -2.44 2.25
C GLU A 139 -14.12 -3.61 1.25
N ALA A 140 -12.99 -3.93 0.63
CA ALA A 140 -12.89 -5.07 -0.28
C ALA A 140 -13.13 -6.40 0.44
N ALA A 141 -12.56 -6.58 1.64
CA ALA A 141 -12.79 -7.77 2.46
C ALA A 141 -14.27 -7.90 2.87
N ALA A 142 -14.93 -6.79 3.22
CA ALA A 142 -16.36 -6.80 3.55
C ALA A 142 -17.25 -7.25 2.38
N TRP A 143 -16.95 -6.80 1.15
CA TRP A 143 -17.66 -7.27 -0.05
C TRP A 143 -17.42 -8.75 -0.33
N LEU A 144 -16.21 -9.26 -0.12
CA LEU A 144 -15.89 -10.67 -0.31
C LEU A 144 -16.59 -11.55 0.73
N GLN A 145 -16.57 -11.15 2.01
CA GLN A 145 -17.30 -11.84 3.08
C GLN A 145 -18.79 -11.92 2.76
N LEU A 146 -19.40 -10.78 2.41
CA LEU A 146 -20.82 -10.72 2.06
C LEU A 146 -21.15 -11.65 0.89
N GLY A 147 -20.37 -11.59 -0.20
CA GLY A 147 -20.59 -12.44 -1.37
C GLY A 147 -20.42 -13.94 -1.06
N PHE A 148 -19.48 -14.29 -0.18
CA PHE A 148 -19.26 -15.66 0.26
C PHE A 148 -20.42 -16.16 1.13
N ASP A 149 -20.90 -15.35 2.08
CA ASP A 149 -22.03 -15.69 2.94
C ASP A 149 -23.32 -15.89 2.11
N THR A 150 -23.60 -15.01 1.14
CA THR A 150 -24.74 -15.17 0.24
C THR A 150 -24.63 -16.45 -0.62
N MET A 151 -23.41 -16.86 -1.00
CA MET A 151 -23.20 -18.14 -1.68
C MET A 151 -23.49 -19.33 -0.75
N LEU A 152 -23.10 -19.26 0.52
CA LEU A 152 -23.38 -20.32 1.51
C LEU A 152 -24.89 -20.45 1.78
N GLU A 153 -25.63 -19.34 1.84
CA GLU A 153 -27.09 -19.34 1.94
C GLU A 153 -27.75 -20.08 0.77
N TYR A 154 -27.26 -19.84 -0.45
CA TYR A 154 -27.71 -20.58 -1.62
C TYR A 154 -27.43 -22.09 -1.49
N MET A 155 -26.22 -22.48 -1.10
CA MET A 155 -25.86 -23.88 -0.91
C MET A 155 -26.69 -24.56 0.18
N LEU A 156 -27.01 -23.83 1.25
CA LEU A 156 -27.89 -24.28 2.33
C LEU A 156 -29.34 -24.46 1.85
N SER A 157 -29.84 -23.56 0.99
CA SER A 157 -31.20 -23.65 0.43
C SER A 157 -31.40 -24.92 -0.40
N LEU A 158 -30.33 -25.37 -1.08
CA LEU A 158 -30.28 -26.63 -1.81
C LEU A 158 -29.97 -27.85 -0.94
N ARG A 159 -29.70 -27.64 0.35
CA ARG A 159 -29.27 -28.67 1.33
C ARG A 159 -28.00 -29.41 0.90
N VAL A 160 -27.14 -28.75 0.14
CA VAL A 160 -25.81 -29.27 -0.21
C VAL A 160 -24.87 -29.23 1.00
N ILE A 161 -25.08 -28.25 1.88
CA ILE A 161 -24.40 -28.11 3.16
C ILE A 161 -25.41 -28.00 4.30
N SER A 162 -24.97 -28.33 5.51
CA SER A 162 -25.70 -28.09 6.74
C SER A 162 -25.49 -26.66 7.27
N SER A 163 -26.36 -26.23 8.20
CA SER A 163 -26.22 -24.94 8.88
C SER A 163 -24.92 -24.84 9.69
N GLU A 164 -24.47 -25.95 10.27
CA GLU A 164 -23.20 -26.04 11.00
C GLU A 164 -22.01 -25.86 10.07
N GLU A 165 -22.02 -26.51 8.91
CA GLU A 165 -20.97 -26.35 7.89
C GLU A 165 -20.94 -24.93 7.33
N ALA A 166 -22.11 -24.34 7.01
CA ALA A 166 -22.20 -22.97 6.54
C ALA A 166 -21.57 -21.99 7.56
N SER A 167 -21.91 -22.13 8.84
CA SER A 167 -21.35 -21.31 9.92
C SER A 167 -19.83 -21.49 10.04
N LYS A 168 -19.35 -22.73 9.94
CA LYS A 168 -17.91 -23.03 10.00
C LYS A 168 -17.15 -22.45 8.81
N PHE A 169 -17.70 -22.54 7.60
CA PHE A 169 -17.09 -21.99 6.39
C PHE A 169 -17.06 -20.46 6.43
N SER A 170 -18.15 -19.82 6.84
CA SER A 170 -18.21 -18.36 7.00
C SER A 170 -17.17 -17.86 8.01
N ALA A 171 -17.06 -18.49 9.18
CA ALA A 171 -16.06 -18.14 10.19
C ALA A 171 -14.61 -18.34 9.70
N ASN A 172 -14.35 -19.42 8.97
CA ASN A 172 -13.04 -19.66 8.36
C ASN A 172 -12.69 -18.60 7.30
N ALA A 173 -13.65 -18.25 6.43
CA ALA A 173 -13.47 -17.20 5.44
C ALA A 173 -13.16 -15.85 6.10
N GLN A 174 -13.87 -15.53 7.19
CA GLN A 174 -13.64 -14.30 7.95
C GLN A 174 -12.21 -14.24 8.52
N ASP A 175 -11.72 -15.32 9.14
CA ASP A 175 -10.33 -15.40 9.65
C ASP A 175 -9.30 -15.23 8.51
N VAL A 176 -9.54 -15.89 7.36
CA VAL A 176 -8.70 -15.74 6.16
C VAL A 176 -8.67 -14.28 5.69
N PHE A 177 -9.82 -13.62 5.61
CA PHE A 177 -9.88 -12.22 5.18
C PHE A 177 -9.24 -11.27 6.19
N PHE A 178 -9.35 -11.51 7.50
CA PHE A 178 -8.62 -10.72 8.50
C PHE A 178 -7.11 -10.84 8.33
N ARG A 179 -6.58 -12.05 8.15
CA ARG A 179 -5.15 -12.24 7.85
C ARG A 179 -4.73 -11.49 6.60
N LEU A 180 -5.54 -11.59 5.54
CA LEU A 180 -5.26 -10.91 4.27
C LEU A 180 -5.23 -9.39 4.42
N VAL A 181 -6.20 -8.82 5.13
CA VAL A 181 -6.27 -7.38 5.41
C VAL A 181 -5.03 -6.92 6.18
N ARG A 182 -4.60 -7.68 7.19
CA ARG A 182 -3.41 -7.36 7.98
C ARG A 182 -2.13 -7.40 7.14
N THR A 183 -1.91 -8.47 6.38
CA THR A 183 -0.75 -8.62 5.49
C THR A 183 -0.71 -7.50 4.45
N GLN A 184 -1.84 -7.24 3.78
CA GLN A 184 -1.92 -6.18 2.77
C GLN A 184 -1.74 -4.79 3.40
N SER A 185 -2.22 -4.57 4.61
CA SER A 185 -2.06 -3.31 5.34
C SER A 185 -0.60 -3.03 5.68
N ALA A 186 0.13 -4.03 6.18
CA ALA A 186 1.57 -3.92 6.43
C ALA A 186 2.33 -3.58 5.14
N GLN A 187 2.06 -4.27 4.04
CA GLN A 187 2.68 -3.97 2.73
C GLN A 187 2.37 -2.54 2.25
N VAL A 188 1.14 -2.04 2.47
CA VAL A 188 0.76 -0.67 2.09
C VAL A 188 1.45 0.37 2.96
N GLU A 189 1.66 0.09 4.25
CA GLU A 189 2.41 0.93 5.19
C GLU A 189 3.90 1.01 4.82
N GLU A 190 4.54 -0.13 4.53
CA GLU A 190 5.94 -0.22 4.08
C GLU A 190 6.17 0.55 2.77
N GLU A 191 5.17 0.58 1.88
CA GLU A 191 5.20 1.31 0.62
C GLU A 191 4.91 2.82 0.76
N THR A 192 4.64 3.31 1.97
CA THR A 192 4.45 4.74 2.18
C THR A 192 5.74 5.52 1.89
N PRO A 193 5.65 6.74 1.33
CA PRO A 193 6.84 7.54 1.08
C PRO A 193 7.69 7.82 2.33
N ALA A 194 7.06 7.92 3.50
CA ALA A 194 7.77 8.17 4.76
C ALA A 194 8.58 6.94 5.20
N GLU A 195 8.00 5.74 5.17
CA GLU A 195 8.72 4.49 5.50
C GLU A 195 9.84 4.22 4.48
N ARG A 196 9.54 4.32 3.17
CA ARG A 196 10.56 4.18 2.11
C ARG A 196 11.72 5.17 2.26
N PHE A 197 11.44 6.39 2.72
CA PHE A 197 12.47 7.37 3.03
C PHE A 197 13.33 6.95 4.23
N LEU A 198 12.71 6.45 5.31
CA LEU A 198 13.43 6.02 6.51
C LEU A 198 14.29 4.79 6.25
N THR A 199 13.78 3.80 5.51
CA THR A 199 14.57 2.64 5.08
C THR A 199 15.78 3.06 4.26
N ALA A 200 15.60 3.93 3.26
CA ALA A 200 16.70 4.44 2.46
C ALA A 200 17.70 5.26 3.27
N LEU A 201 17.22 6.03 4.27
CA LEU A 201 18.07 6.75 5.20
C LEU A 201 18.92 5.78 6.05
N CYS A 202 18.32 4.72 6.60
CA CYS A 202 19.02 3.68 7.36
C CYS A 202 20.11 3.01 6.52
N ASP A 203 19.79 2.59 5.29
CA ASP A 203 20.76 2.00 4.34
C ASP A 203 21.96 2.93 4.12
N LEU A 204 21.69 4.20 3.85
CA LEU A 204 22.71 5.19 3.58
C LEU A 204 23.60 5.48 4.80
N LEU A 205 23.03 5.44 6.00
CA LEU A 205 23.78 5.57 7.26
C LEU A 205 24.64 4.35 7.53
N ALA A 206 24.10 3.15 7.34
CA ALA A 206 24.81 1.89 7.53
C ALA A 206 26.01 1.76 6.57
N CYS A 207 25.85 2.19 5.32
CA CYS A 207 26.94 2.22 4.34
C CYS A 207 27.94 3.37 4.55
N GLY A 208 27.70 4.29 5.50
CA GLY A 208 28.51 5.49 5.68
C GLY A 208 28.49 6.44 4.47
N ALA A 209 27.49 6.31 3.60
CA ALA A 209 27.36 7.07 2.35
C ALA A 209 26.83 8.49 2.58
N ILE A 210 26.23 8.75 3.75
CA ILE A 210 25.91 10.11 4.19
C ILE A 210 27.12 10.66 4.96
N GLY A 211 27.70 11.75 4.43
CA GLY A 211 28.76 12.48 5.11
C GLY A 211 28.25 13.12 6.39
N GLN A 212 28.35 12.40 7.51
CA GLN A 212 28.07 12.91 8.84
C GLN A 212 29.38 13.29 9.52
N ILE A 213 29.40 14.48 10.12
CA ILE A 213 30.53 14.92 10.93
C ILE A 213 30.05 14.96 12.38
N PRO A 214 30.71 14.23 13.31
CA PRO A 214 30.43 14.38 14.74
C PRO A 214 30.61 15.84 15.17
N GLU A 215 29.66 16.38 15.93
CA GLU A 215 29.65 17.80 16.37
C GLU A 215 31.00 18.21 16.99
N ALA A 216 31.59 17.35 17.83
CA ALA A 216 32.90 17.57 18.46
C ALA A 216 34.07 17.70 17.45
N ARG A 217 34.01 16.99 16.31
CA ARG A 217 35.05 17.05 15.26
C ARG A 217 34.85 18.27 14.35
N ALA A 218 33.62 18.73 14.23
CA ALA A 218 33.29 19.90 13.45
C ALA A 218 33.71 21.23 14.11
N GLU A 219 33.69 21.29 15.45
CA GLU A 219 34.18 22.43 16.21
C GLU A 219 35.71 22.65 16.07
N THR A 220 36.49 21.57 15.93
CA THR A 220 37.97 21.65 15.91
C THR A 220 38.54 22.14 14.57
N LYS A 221 37.76 22.09 13.49
CA LYS A 221 38.19 22.51 12.14
C LYS A 221 37.02 23.17 11.42
N GLY A 222 36.81 24.46 11.66
CA GLY A 222 35.75 25.30 11.05
C GLY A 222 35.71 25.35 9.49
N HIS A 223 36.62 24.63 8.82
CA HIS A 223 36.72 24.49 7.36
C HIS A 223 36.12 23.20 6.80
N LEU A 224 35.67 22.24 7.62
CA LEU A 224 35.13 20.95 7.14
C LEU A 224 33.86 21.08 6.30
N TYR A 225 33.09 22.16 6.48
CA TYR A 225 31.79 22.38 5.83
C TYR A 225 31.86 22.85 4.37
N HIS A 226 33.04 23.23 3.85
CA HIS A 226 33.14 23.84 2.52
C HIS A 226 33.56 22.87 1.40
N ASN A 227 34.00 21.65 1.72
CA ASN A 227 34.70 20.80 0.73
C ASN A 227 34.11 19.41 0.46
N SER A 228 32.99 19.00 1.06
CA SER A 228 32.30 17.78 0.62
C SER A 228 31.00 18.14 -0.10
N ARG A 229 30.92 17.80 -1.39
CA ARG A 229 29.66 17.86 -2.17
C ARG A 229 28.53 17.05 -1.52
N ASP A 230 28.87 16.16 -0.59
CA ASP A 230 27.97 15.24 0.10
C ASP A 230 27.73 15.61 1.58
N PHE A 231 27.91 16.88 1.98
CA PHE A 231 27.58 17.31 3.34
C PHE A 231 26.06 17.37 3.52
N VAL A 232 25.52 16.45 4.29
CA VAL A 232 24.07 16.34 4.54
C VAL A 232 23.68 16.82 5.94
N GLY A 233 24.61 16.82 6.90
CA GLY A 233 24.31 17.17 8.28
C GLY A 233 25.41 16.81 9.27
N TRP A 234 25.09 16.94 10.56
CA TRP A 234 25.96 16.57 11.67
C TRP A 234 25.19 15.79 12.73
N GLU A 235 25.91 15.18 13.66
CA GLU A 235 25.33 14.38 14.72
C GLU A 235 25.94 14.73 16.09
N ASP A 236 25.15 14.52 17.14
CA ASP A 236 25.66 14.46 18.51
C ASP A 236 25.47 13.04 19.09
N LYS A 237 25.48 12.91 20.42
CA LYS A 237 25.33 11.61 21.08
C LYS A 237 23.94 10.99 20.90
N THR A 238 22.89 11.78 20.69
CA THR A 238 21.49 11.33 20.75
C THR A 238 20.67 11.69 19.51
N MET A 239 21.13 12.65 18.70
CA MET A 239 20.38 13.25 17.59
C MET A 239 21.21 13.32 16.31
N TYR A 240 20.51 13.20 15.18
CA TYR A 240 20.96 13.62 13.86
C TYR A 240 20.36 14.99 13.51
N TYR A 241 21.18 15.84 12.88
CA TYR A 241 20.81 17.16 12.39
C TYR A 241 21.08 17.25 10.90
N PHE A 242 20.02 17.13 10.11
CA PHE A 242 20.13 17.11 8.65
C PHE A 242 19.61 18.39 8.02
N ILE A 243 20.30 18.83 6.96
CA ILE A 243 19.81 19.90 6.10
C ILE A 243 18.71 19.32 5.21
N PRO A 244 17.46 19.84 5.25
CA PRO A 244 16.31 19.19 4.60
C PRO A 244 16.51 18.93 3.11
N SER A 245 16.94 19.93 2.35
CA SER A 245 17.12 19.83 0.90
C SER A 245 18.25 18.89 0.50
N SER A 246 19.37 18.93 1.24
CA SER A 246 20.50 18.01 1.01
C SER A 246 20.12 16.57 1.32
N LEU A 247 19.40 16.34 2.42
CA LEU A 247 18.95 15.00 2.81
C LEU A 247 17.99 14.42 1.79
N TYR A 248 17.00 15.21 1.38
CA TYR A 248 16.05 14.80 0.35
C TYR A 248 16.76 14.44 -0.96
N ALA A 249 17.69 15.27 -1.44
CA ALA A 249 18.42 15.02 -2.68
C ALA A 249 19.27 13.73 -2.63
N VAL A 250 19.92 13.45 -1.49
CA VAL A 250 20.73 12.23 -1.32
C VAL A 250 19.87 10.98 -1.24
N VAL A 251 18.75 11.02 -0.51
CA VAL A 251 17.83 9.88 -0.42
C VAL A 251 17.13 9.63 -1.75
N GLU A 252 16.63 10.67 -2.41
CA GLU A 252 15.99 10.58 -3.73
C GLU A 252 17.01 10.07 -4.78
N GLY A 253 18.28 10.50 -4.69
CA GLY A 253 19.36 9.98 -5.53
C GLY A 253 19.65 8.49 -5.28
N HIS A 254 19.60 8.04 -4.03
CA HIS A 254 19.76 6.63 -3.67
C HIS A 254 18.63 5.76 -4.21
N LEU A 255 17.38 6.22 -4.06
CA LEU A 255 16.20 5.53 -4.58
C LEU A 255 16.20 5.48 -6.12
N ASN A 256 16.57 6.57 -6.79
CA ASN A 256 16.59 6.63 -8.25
C ASN A 256 17.61 5.64 -8.86
N ARG A 257 18.71 5.34 -8.17
CA ARG A 257 19.66 4.28 -8.60
C ARG A 257 19.02 2.90 -8.59
N ARG A 258 18.02 2.69 -7.71
CA ARG A 258 17.17 1.49 -7.65
C ARG A 258 15.90 1.62 -8.52
N LYS A 259 15.86 2.61 -9.43
CA LYS A 259 14.71 2.94 -10.31
C LYS A 259 13.42 3.25 -9.54
N SER A 260 13.57 3.78 -8.34
CA SER A 260 12.48 4.07 -7.41
C SER A 260 12.50 5.54 -7.04
N SER A 261 11.35 6.14 -6.72
CA SER A 261 11.26 7.55 -6.32
C SER A 261 10.21 7.75 -5.23
N LEU A 262 10.33 8.82 -4.43
CA LEU A 262 9.33 9.15 -3.41
C LEU A 262 8.07 9.76 -4.03
N ASN A 263 8.18 10.35 -5.23
CA ASN A 263 7.08 10.99 -5.97
C ASN A 263 6.27 12.01 -5.15
N MET A 264 6.91 12.66 -4.17
CA MET A 264 6.26 13.56 -3.24
C MET A 264 7.19 14.69 -2.86
N THR A 265 6.64 15.90 -2.63
CA THR A 265 7.44 17.07 -2.26
C THR A 265 8.05 16.94 -0.85
N GLU A 266 9.20 17.59 -0.64
CA GLU A 266 9.85 17.73 0.67
C GLU A 266 8.87 18.15 1.77
N ARG A 267 8.04 19.16 1.49
CA ARG A 267 7.10 19.71 2.49
C ARG A 267 6.11 18.64 2.99
N THR A 268 5.59 17.82 2.09
CA THR A 268 4.63 16.76 2.43
C THR A 268 5.35 15.62 3.16
N LEU A 269 6.57 15.28 2.75
CA LEU A 269 7.39 14.27 3.42
C LEU A 269 7.67 14.64 4.88
N TRP A 270 8.09 15.87 5.14
CA TRP A 270 8.35 16.33 6.50
C TRP A 270 7.07 16.33 7.35
N ALA A 271 5.91 16.60 6.74
CA ALA A 271 4.63 16.50 7.45
C ALA A 271 4.30 15.05 7.86
N GLN A 272 4.51 14.08 6.97
CA GLN A 272 4.30 12.66 7.30
C GLN A 272 5.27 12.17 8.39
N LEU A 273 6.54 12.57 8.33
CA LEU A 273 7.52 12.20 9.36
C LEU A 273 7.25 12.84 10.74
N ASP A 274 6.60 14.01 10.75
CA ASP A 274 6.09 14.65 11.99
C ASP A 274 4.90 13.88 12.56
N GLU A 275 3.96 13.43 11.72
CA GLU A 275 2.84 12.56 12.13
C GLU A 275 3.32 11.23 12.72
N LEU A 276 4.37 10.63 12.13
CA LEU A 276 5.06 9.44 12.66
C LEU A 276 5.92 9.72 13.89
N LYS A 277 6.00 10.98 14.35
CA LYS A 277 6.79 11.43 15.52
C LYS A 277 8.28 11.10 15.41
N VAL A 278 8.80 11.05 14.19
CA VAL A 278 10.22 10.84 13.90
C VAL A 278 11.00 12.14 14.01
N LEU A 279 10.36 13.28 13.76
CA LEU A 279 10.95 14.61 13.86
C LEU A 279 10.72 15.24 15.24
N VAL A 280 11.71 15.96 15.75
CA VAL A 280 11.52 16.90 16.86
C VAL A 280 11.11 18.26 16.28
N THR A 281 9.88 18.66 16.59
CA THR A 281 9.29 19.93 16.15
C THR A 281 9.32 20.97 17.27
N ASP A 282 9.39 22.24 16.88
CA ASP A 282 9.30 23.38 17.80
C ASP A 282 7.90 24.00 17.69
N ASN A 283 7.13 23.91 18.78
CA ASN A 283 5.76 24.41 18.89
C ASN A 283 5.69 25.82 19.51
N SER A 284 6.79 26.58 19.50
CA SER A 284 6.85 27.96 20.04
C SER A 284 5.96 28.99 19.31
N SER A 285 5.30 28.61 18.21
CA SER A 285 4.32 29.45 17.51
C SER A 285 3.11 28.63 17.06
N ASP A 286 2.00 29.29 16.73
CA ASP A 286 0.71 28.72 16.28
C ASP A 286 0.79 27.84 14.99
N ARG A 287 2.00 27.61 14.48
CA ARG A 287 2.32 26.67 13.39
C ARG A 287 3.48 25.78 13.82
N SER A 288 3.28 24.46 13.81
CA SER A 288 4.34 23.45 13.99
C SER A 288 5.47 23.71 12.99
N GLN A 289 6.67 24.00 13.50
CA GLN A 289 7.84 24.25 12.68
C GLN A 289 8.73 23.01 12.64
N ARG A 290 8.66 22.28 11.52
CA ARG A 290 9.28 20.96 11.33
C ARG A 290 10.80 20.95 11.12
N ALA A 291 11.39 22.13 10.91
CA ALA A 291 12.84 22.32 10.82
C ALA A 291 13.28 23.46 11.75
N PRO A 292 13.49 23.18 13.05
CA PRO A 292 14.02 24.15 14.00
C PRO A 292 15.39 24.69 13.57
N LYS A 293 15.74 25.89 14.04
CA LYS A 293 17.05 26.50 13.76
C LYS A 293 18.09 25.96 14.75
N LYS A 294 19.15 25.30 14.26
CA LYS A 294 20.34 24.95 15.07
C LYS A 294 21.58 25.71 14.58
N ASN A 295 22.50 25.99 15.50
CA ASN A 295 23.82 26.54 15.14
C ASN A 295 24.58 25.50 14.33
N ILE A 296 25.28 25.94 13.28
CA ILE A 296 26.27 25.09 12.64
C ILE A 296 27.47 25.00 13.59
N PRO A 297 27.92 23.80 14.00
CA PRO A 297 29.08 23.68 14.87
C PRO A 297 30.30 24.45 14.32
N GLY A 298 30.99 25.19 15.18
CA GLY A 298 32.13 26.04 14.78
C GLY A 298 31.80 27.30 13.96
N LYS A 299 30.52 27.66 13.76
CA LYS A 299 30.10 28.93 13.14
C LYS A 299 29.00 29.63 13.94
N ASN A 300 29.00 30.96 13.96
CA ASN A 300 27.92 31.78 14.58
C ASN A 300 26.65 31.91 13.71
N SER A 301 26.47 31.05 12.71
CA SER A 301 25.32 31.05 11.81
C SER A 301 24.32 29.94 12.18
N ARG A 302 23.03 30.28 12.22
CA ARG A 302 21.93 29.33 12.42
C ARG A 302 21.29 28.95 11.10
N ILE A 303 21.10 27.65 10.87
CA ILE A 303 20.35 27.13 9.73
C ILE A 303 19.19 26.25 10.20
N ARG A 304 18.20 26.06 9.33
CA ARG A 304 17.08 25.15 9.59
C ARG A 304 17.53 23.73 9.31
N VAL A 305 17.33 22.85 10.28
CA VAL A 305 17.68 21.43 10.18
C VAL A 305 16.55 20.56 10.70
N LEU A 306 16.46 19.34 10.18
CA LEU A 306 15.61 18.29 10.73
C LEU A 306 16.33 17.68 11.93
N HIS A 307 15.62 17.61 13.05
CA HIS A 307 16.11 17.01 14.27
C HIS A 307 15.53 15.59 14.35
N ILE A 308 16.35 14.57 14.12
CA ILE A 308 15.93 13.17 14.12
C ILE A 308 16.64 12.43 15.26
N PRO A 309 15.93 11.89 16.26
CA PRO A 309 16.55 11.09 17.32
C PRO A 309 17.19 9.82 16.75
N LYS A 310 18.43 9.53 17.14
CA LYS A 310 19.15 8.31 16.70
C LYS A 310 18.37 7.04 17.04
N ALA A 311 17.72 7.03 18.20
CA ALA A 311 16.89 5.92 18.65
C ALA A 311 15.74 5.59 17.66
N ARG A 312 15.14 6.60 17.01
CA ARG A 312 14.03 6.41 16.07
C ARG A 312 14.47 5.90 14.70
N VAL A 313 15.72 6.16 14.33
CA VAL A 313 16.33 5.63 13.10
C VAL A 313 16.79 4.18 13.31
N LEU A 314 17.41 3.89 14.46
CA LEU A 314 17.92 2.55 14.77
C LEU A 314 16.82 1.51 15.07
N THR A 315 15.66 1.93 15.59
CA THR A 315 14.53 1.01 15.79
C THR A 315 13.92 0.48 14.50
N HIS A 316 13.98 1.25 13.41
CA HIS A 316 13.52 0.79 12.08
C HIS A 316 14.44 -0.27 11.47
N ASN A 317 15.68 -0.37 11.93
CA ASN A 317 16.66 -1.33 11.40
C ASN A 317 16.60 -2.71 12.10
N ASN A 318 15.80 -2.85 13.16
CA ASN A 318 15.69 -4.05 14.00
C ASN A 318 14.27 -4.65 13.99
N ALA A 319 13.42 -4.23 13.05
CA ALA A 319 12.10 -4.82 12.84
C ALA A 319 12.18 -5.80 11.66
N ASP A 320 12.98 -6.85 11.82
CA ASP A 320 12.95 -8.09 11.04
C ASP A 320 12.50 -9.24 11.96
#